data_AF-A0A1C5XQM7-F1
#
_entry.id   AF-A0A1C5XQM7-F1
#
_cell.length_a   1.000
_cell.length_b   1.000
_cell.length_c   1.000
_cell.angle_alpha   90.00
_cell.angle_beta   90.00
_cell.angle_gamma   90.00
#
_symmetry.space_group_name_H-M   'P 1'
#
loop_
_entity.id
_entity.type
_entity.pdbx_description
1 polymer ?
#
loop_
_entity_poly.entity_id
_entity_poly.type
_entity_poly.pdbx_seq_one_letter_code
_entity_poly.pdbx_strand_id
1 'polypeptide(L)'
;MKKFVDSYCNYLKKKGIIVSDEQLEICAYGLELIVSAILNIVILVMCSFVLHEERYILFYFLGFIPLRLFAGGYHADNHLNCCIIFAGIYVVSVFLRCIAEPPLVLCFIVVETLLILLLSPVESVNKQITSKRRRISRNRSIWILLANVVVCIVFLWVQPNNSYIEYYLISGFLASSTMIAGKIKLHFASRKKEGASL
;
A
#
# COMPACT_ATOMS: atom_id res chain seq x y z
N MET A 1 -0.66 16.09 13.28
CA MET A 1 0.23 14.91 13.25
C MET A 1 1.55 15.21 13.94
N LYS A 2 2.41 16.10 13.40
CA LYS A 2 3.73 16.43 13.96
C LYS A 2 3.75 16.72 15.46
N LYS A 3 2.90 17.64 15.95
CA LYS A 3 2.79 17.94 17.40
C LYS A 3 2.57 16.72 18.30
N PHE A 4 1.78 15.73 17.85
CA PHE A 4 1.53 14.49 18.61
C PHE A 4 2.77 13.57 18.58
N VAL A 5 3.36 13.40 17.39
CA VAL A 5 4.57 12.59 17.21
C VAL A 5 5.72 13.16 18.03
N ASP A 6 5.96 14.47 17.93
CA ASP A 6 7.02 15.18 18.67
C ASP A 6 6.81 15.06 20.18
N SER A 7 5.57 15.21 20.66
CA SER A 7 5.24 15.06 22.08
C SER A 7 5.54 13.64 22.58
N TYR A 8 5.17 12.60 21.82
CA TYR A 8 5.40 11.22 22.20
C TYR A 8 6.88 10.82 22.10
N CYS A 9 7.59 11.24 21.05
CA CYS A 9 9.03 11.04 20.91
C CYS A 9 9.82 11.71 22.04
N ASN A 10 9.44 12.94 22.44
CA ASN A 10 10.03 13.63 23.59
C ASN A 10 9.74 12.91 24.91
N TYR A 11 8.54 12.35 25.08
CA TYR A 11 8.22 11.50 26.22
C TYR A 11 9.12 10.26 26.31
N LEU A 12 9.34 9.57 25.18
CA LEU A 12 10.22 8.39 25.11
C LEU A 12 11.69 8.74 25.37
N LYS A 13 12.16 9.88 24.86
CA LYS A 13 13.52 10.41 25.14
C LYS A 13 13.69 10.74 26.62
N LYS A 14 12.70 11.38 27.24
CA LYS A 14 12.69 11.69 28.70
C LYS A 14 12.69 10.42 29.57
N LYS A 15 12.12 9.32 29.07
CA LYS A 15 12.14 8.00 29.75
C LYS A 15 13.44 7.21 29.54
N GLY A 16 14.40 7.73 28.77
CA GLY A 16 15.66 7.06 28.48
C GLY A 16 15.53 5.82 27.58
N ILE A 17 14.37 5.64 26.91
CA ILE A 17 14.14 4.52 25.98
C ILE A 17 14.83 4.80 24.64
N ILE A 18 14.79 6.05 24.19
CA ILE A 18 15.50 6.52 23.00
C ILE A 18 16.75 7.26 23.48
N VAL A 19 17.91 6.77 23.06
CA VAL A 19 19.21 7.24 23.58
C VAL A 19 19.97 8.08 22.56
N SER A 20 19.72 7.87 21.25
CA SER A 20 20.34 8.64 20.18
C SER A 20 19.33 9.44 19.35
N ASP A 21 19.80 10.52 18.71
CA ASP A 21 18.99 11.32 17.81
C ASP A 21 18.61 10.55 16.53
N GLU A 22 19.45 9.61 16.08
CA GLU A 22 19.11 8.69 14.98
C GLU A 22 17.89 7.81 15.35
N GLN A 23 17.85 7.24 16.56
CA GLN A 23 16.71 6.47 17.04
C GLN A 23 15.44 7.34 17.16
N LEU A 24 15.60 8.61 17.53
CA LEU A 24 14.51 9.56 17.62
C LEU A 24 13.89 9.81 16.23
N GLU A 25 14.71 10.06 15.21
CA GLU A 25 14.25 10.27 13.83
C GLU A 25 13.54 9.03 13.27
N ILE A 26 14.11 7.85 13.50
CA ILE A 26 13.49 6.57 13.08
C ILE A 26 12.13 6.39 13.77
N CYS A 27 12.04 6.69 15.07
CA CYS A 27 10.81 6.58 15.84
C CYS A 27 9.75 7.58 15.36
N ALA A 28 10.13 8.83 15.16
CA ALA A 28 9.23 9.89 14.67
C ALA A 28 8.66 9.52 13.30
N TYR A 29 9.51 9.10 12.36
CA TYR A 29 9.07 8.63 11.05
C TYR A 29 8.13 7.42 11.16
N GLY A 30 8.46 6.44 12.01
CA GLY A 30 7.61 5.27 12.25
C GLY A 30 6.21 5.65 12.77
N LEU A 31 6.14 6.58 13.71
CA LEU A 31 4.87 7.08 14.27
C LEU A 31 4.08 7.89 13.25
N GLU A 32 4.71 8.75 12.47
CA GLU A 32 4.06 9.45 11.36
C GLU A 32 3.43 8.46 10.38
N LEU A 33 4.12 7.37 10.04
CA LEU A 33 3.58 6.32 9.18
C LEU A 33 2.37 5.63 9.81
N ILE A 34 2.42 5.28 11.09
CA ILE A 34 1.31 4.62 11.81
C ILE A 34 0.10 5.55 11.86
N VAL A 35 0.28 6.82 12.25
CA VAL A 35 -0.82 7.79 12.31
C VAL A 35 -1.41 8.01 10.91
N SER A 36 -0.57 8.13 9.88
CA SER A 36 -1.03 8.25 8.49
C SER A 36 -1.81 7.02 8.03
N ALA A 37 -1.40 5.81 8.42
CA ALA A 37 -2.12 4.58 8.09
C ALA A 37 -3.49 4.52 8.79
N ILE A 38 -3.57 4.90 10.06
CA ILE A 38 -4.83 4.96 10.81
C ILE A 38 -5.77 5.97 10.16
N LEU A 39 -5.28 7.17 9.83
CA LEU A 39 -6.09 8.18 9.13
C LEU A 39 -6.61 7.68 7.78
N ASN A 40 -5.78 6.98 7.01
CA ASN A 40 -6.21 6.38 5.74
C ASN A 40 -7.34 5.36 5.97
N ILE A 41 -7.19 4.46 6.95
CA ILE A 41 -8.23 3.47 7.26
C ILE A 41 -9.55 4.17 7.64
N VAL A 42 -9.49 5.17 8.52
CA VAL A 42 -10.69 5.92 8.93
C VAL A 42 -11.36 6.60 7.73
N ILE A 43 -10.59 7.28 6.88
CA ILE A 43 -11.12 7.94 5.68
C ILE A 43 -11.76 6.93 4.75
N LEU A 44 -11.11 5.80 4.48
CA LEU A 44 -11.64 4.77 3.58
C LEU A 44 -12.92 4.13 4.13
N VAL A 45 -13.00 3.89 5.45
CA VAL A 45 -14.23 3.44 6.09
C VAL A 45 -15.34 4.49 5.90
N MET A 46 -15.08 5.76 6.17
CA MET A 46 -16.08 6.83 5.94
C MET A 46 -16.51 6.90 4.46
N CYS A 47 -15.57 6.81 3.52
CA CYS A 47 -15.87 6.74 2.09
C CYS A 47 -16.75 5.54 1.75
N SER A 48 -16.51 4.37 2.36
CA SER A 48 -17.34 3.17 2.12
C SER A 48 -18.80 3.38 2.52
N PHE A 49 -19.07 4.04 3.65
CA PHE A 49 -20.43 4.37 4.08
C PHE A 49 -21.09 5.40 3.15
N VAL A 50 -20.34 6.41 2.70
CA VAL A 50 -20.86 7.43 1.76
C VAL A 50 -21.21 6.82 0.40
N LEU A 51 -20.44 5.83 -0.05
CA LEU A 51 -20.67 5.12 -1.31
C LEU A 51 -21.62 3.93 -1.18
N HIS A 52 -22.12 3.63 0.02
CA HIS A 52 -22.97 2.47 0.32
C HIS A 52 -22.33 1.09 0.03
N GLU A 53 -21.01 1.00 0.22
CA GLU A 53 -20.19 -0.22 -0.01
C GLU A 53 -19.55 -0.74 1.28
N GLU A 54 -20.12 -0.43 2.45
CA GLU A 54 -19.55 -0.76 3.76
C GLU A 54 -19.36 -2.27 4.00
N ARG A 55 -20.09 -3.11 3.28
CA ARG A 55 -20.01 -4.58 3.39
C ARG A 55 -18.71 -5.14 2.83
N TYR A 56 -18.09 -4.44 1.88
CA TYR A 56 -16.94 -4.94 1.13
C TYR A 56 -15.60 -4.33 1.58
N ILE A 57 -15.63 -3.27 2.39
CA ILE A 57 -14.42 -2.54 2.81
C ILE A 57 -13.38 -3.44 3.49
N LEU A 58 -13.82 -4.46 4.23
CA LEU A 58 -12.92 -5.42 4.85
C LEU A 58 -12.17 -6.26 3.82
N PHE A 59 -12.84 -6.69 2.75
CA PHE A 59 -12.22 -7.46 1.66
C PHE A 59 -11.28 -6.60 0.84
N TYR A 60 -11.64 -5.34 0.62
CA TYR A 60 -10.73 -4.36 0.04
C TYR A 60 -9.45 -4.23 0.89
N PHE A 61 -9.56 -4.11 2.22
CA PHE A 61 -8.38 -4.04 3.07
C PHE A 61 -7.54 -5.33 3.05
N LEU A 62 -8.19 -6.49 3.00
CA LEU A 62 -7.50 -7.79 2.93
C LEU A 62 -6.69 -7.97 1.64
N GLY A 63 -7.15 -7.44 0.51
CA GLY A 63 -6.36 -7.47 -0.73
C GLY A 63 -5.32 -6.35 -0.79
N PHE A 64 -5.69 -5.13 -0.39
CA PHE A 64 -4.85 -3.94 -0.53
C PHE A 64 -3.68 -3.90 0.46
N ILE A 65 -3.95 -4.06 1.76
CA ILE A 65 -2.97 -3.77 2.83
C ILE A 65 -1.79 -4.75 2.80
N PRO A 66 -1.97 -6.08 2.75
CA PRO A 66 -0.84 -7.01 2.77
C PRO A 66 0.10 -6.78 1.59
N LEU A 67 -0.46 -6.56 0.39
CA LEU A 67 0.35 -6.32 -0.78
C LEU A 67 1.08 -4.98 -0.67
N ARG A 68 0.43 -3.92 -0.21
CA ARG A 68 1.08 -2.61 0.00
C ARG A 68 2.21 -2.67 1.03
N LEU A 69 2.05 -3.50 2.08
CA LEU A 69 3.02 -3.67 3.16
C LEU A 69 4.30 -4.39 2.70
N PHE A 70 4.18 -5.39 1.83
CA PHE A 70 5.32 -6.23 1.41
C PHE A 70 5.84 -5.92 0.01
N ALA A 71 4.97 -5.54 -0.93
CA ALA A 71 5.36 -5.20 -2.29
C ALA A 71 5.82 -3.74 -2.43
N GLY A 72 5.46 -2.87 -1.47
CA GLY A 72 5.75 -1.44 -1.55
C GLY A 72 4.73 -0.72 -2.44
N GLY A 73 5.11 0.43 -2.98
CA GLY A 73 4.20 1.31 -3.72
C GLY A 73 4.47 2.81 -3.49
N TYR A 74 3.57 3.65 -3.98
CA TYR A 74 3.73 5.10 -3.92
C TYR A 74 3.44 5.71 -2.53
N HIS A 75 4.42 6.41 -1.96
CA HIS A 75 4.24 7.27 -0.79
C HIS A 75 4.37 8.74 -1.19
N ALA A 76 3.32 9.53 -0.96
CA ALA A 76 3.35 10.96 -1.18
C ALA A 76 4.28 11.63 -0.14
N ASP A 77 4.85 12.79 -0.51
CA ASP A 77 5.70 13.57 0.42
C ASP A 77 4.87 14.26 1.51
N ASN A 78 3.57 14.46 1.25
CA ASN A 78 2.62 15.03 2.20
C ASN A 78 1.56 13.99 2.57
N HIS A 79 1.30 13.83 3.87
CA HIS A 79 0.31 12.89 4.40
C HIS A 79 -1.09 13.15 3.84
N LEU A 80 -1.51 14.42 3.70
CA LEU A 80 -2.82 14.76 3.12
C LEU A 80 -2.94 14.26 1.67
N ASN A 81 -1.90 14.44 0.86
CA ASN A 81 -1.87 13.94 -0.51
C ASN A 81 -1.94 12.41 -0.53
N CYS A 82 -1.29 11.74 0.43
CA CYS A 82 -1.37 10.30 0.57
C CYS A 82 -2.81 9.85 0.85
N CYS A 83 -3.51 10.53 1.76
CA CYS A 83 -4.92 10.27 2.06
C CYS A 83 -5.81 10.45 0.83
N ILE A 84 -5.66 11.57 0.12
CA ILE A 84 -6.45 11.87 -1.09
C ILE A 84 -6.22 10.80 -2.16
N ILE A 85 -4.96 10.41 -2.39
CA ILE A 85 -4.62 9.38 -3.38
C ILE A 85 -5.23 8.03 -2.99
N PHE A 86 -5.11 7.59 -1.74
CA PHE A 86 -5.69 6.31 -1.32
C PHE A 86 -7.22 6.32 -1.32
N ALA A 87 -7.85 7.44 -0.96
CA ALA A 87 -9.29 7.61 -1.11
C ALA A 87 -9.72 7.54 -2.58
N GLY A 88 -8.97 8.20 -3.48
CA GLY A 88 -9.21 8.13 -4.92
C GLY A 88 -9.05 6.71 -5.47
N ILE A 89 -8.03 5.97 -5.04
CA ILE A 89 -7.84 4.55 -5.42
C ILE A 89 -9.02 3.70 -4.94
N TYR A 90 -9.53 3.94 -3.73
CA TYR A 90 -10.71 3.25 -3.24
C TYR A 90 -11.95 3.57 -4.08
N VAL A 91 -12.18 4.85 -4.43
CA VAL A 91 -13.27 5.25 -5.33
C VAL A 91 -13.14 4.57 -6.70
N VAL A 92 -11.94 4.50 -7.28
CA VAL A 92 -11.67 3.76 -8.52
C VAL A 92 -12.03 2.28 -8.36
N SER A 93 -11.74 1.66 -7.20
CA SER A 93 -12.10 0.26 -6.95
C SER A 93 -13.61 0.02 -7.01
N VAL A 94 -14.42 0.96 -6.48
CA VAL A 94 -15.89 0.90 -6.55
C VAL A 94 -16.36 1.01 -8.01
N PHE A 95 -15.80 1.93 -8.80
CA PHE A 95 -16.13 2.04 -10.22
C PHE A 95 -15.72 0.80 -11.03
N LEU A 96 -14.53 0.25 -10.79
CA LEU A 96 -14.06 -0.97 -11.45
C LEU A 96 -14.95 -2.16 -11.10
N ARG A 97 -15.45 -2.24 -9.86
CA ARG A 97 -16.40 -3.26 -9.44
C ARG A 97 -17.70 -3.22 -10.25
N CYS A 98 -18.24 -2.04 -10.56
CA CYS A 98 -19.48 -1.92 -11.33
C CYS A 98 -19.40 -2.50 -12.75
N ILE A 99 -18.19 -2.57 -13.32
CA ILE A 99 -17.92 -3.13 -14.65
C ILE A 99 -17.16 -4.46 -14.58
N ALA A 100 -16.92 -4.99 -13.39
CA ALA A 100 -16.14 -6.19 -13.18
C ALA A 100 -16.94 -7.42 -13.64
N GLU A 101 -16.55 -7.95 -14.78
CA GLU A 101 -16.93 -9.29 -15.24
C GLU A 101 -15.75 -10.25 -15.10
N PRO A 102 -15.98 -11.58 -15.06
CA PRO A 102 -14.92 -12.56 -14.82
C PRO A 102 -13.68 -12.42 -15.74
N PRO A 103 -13.81 -12.13 -17.05
CA PRO A 103 -12.65 -11.86 -17.91
C PRO A 103 -11.84 -10.63 -17.49
N LEU A 104 -12.50 -9.56 -17.04
CA LEU A 104 -11.83 -8.35 -16.57
C LEU A 104 -11.09 -8.60 -15.25
N VAL A 105 -11.69 -9.36 -14.33
CA VAL A 105 -11.04 -9.78 -13.07
C VAL A 105 -9.79 -10.64 -13.36
N LEU A 106 -9.86 -11.53 -14.34
CA LEU A 106 -8.69 -12.30 -14.78
C LEU A 106 -7.59 -11.38 -15.32
N CYS A 107 -7.94 -10.37 -16.11
CA CYS A 107 -6.99 -9.36 -16.59
C CYS A 107 -6.29 -8.62 -15.43
N PHE A 108 -7.03 -8.22 -14.39
CA PHE A 108 -6.45 -7.58 -13.21
C PHE A 108 -5.39 -8.47 -12.53
N ILE A 109 -5.65 -9.77 -12.40
CA ILE A 109 -4.70 -10.71 -11.80
C ILE A 109 -3.46 -10.94 -12.67
N VAL A 110 -3.62 -10.99 -13.99
CA VAL A 110 -2.48 -11.06 -14.92
C VAL A 110 -1.61 -9.81 -14.78
N VAL A 111 -2.20 -8.62 -14.75
CA VAL A 111 -1.43 -7.37 -14.59
C VAL A 111 -0.78 -7.30 -13.22
N GLU A 112 -1.49 -7.67 -12.15
CA GLU A 112 -0.94 -7.76 -10.79
C GLU A 112 0.30 -8.68 -10.75
N THR A 113 0.20 -9.86 -11.38
CA THR A 113 1.30 -10.82 -11.51
C THR A 113 2.53 -10.16 -12.14
N LEU A 114 2.36 -9.50 -13.29
CA LEU A 114 3.45 -8.82 -13.99
C LEU A 114 4.08 -7.73 -13.14
N LEU A 115 3.25 -6.90 -12.49
CA LEU A 115 3.74 -5.80 -11.66
C LEU A 115 4.52 -6.30 -10.44
N ILE A 116 4.06 -7.35 -9.76
CA ILE A 116 4.77 -7.92 -8.61
C ILE A 116 6.09 -8.53 -9.05
N LEU A 117 6.10 -9.33 -10.12
CA LEU A 117 7.31 -9.98 -10.60
C LEU A 117 8.36 -8.97 -11.07
N LEU A 118 7.96 -7.87 -11.69
CA LEU A 118 8.89 -6.88 -12.27
C LEU A 118 9.31 -5.77 -11.29
N LEU A 119 8.42 -5.35 -10.39
CA LEU A 119 8.60 -4.12 -9.61
C LEU A 119 8.82 -4.37 -8.12
N SER A 120 8.33 -5.48 -7.57
CA SER A 120 8.39 -5.73 -6.12
C SER A 120 9.80 -6.08 -5.62
N PRO A 121 10.20 -5.70 -4.39
CA PRO A 121 9.60 -4.66 -3.59
C PRO A 121 10.04 -3.28 -4.07
N VAL A 122 9.12 -2.32 -4.09
CA VAL A 122 9.43 -0.91 -4.32
C VAL A 122 9.83 -0.26 -3.00
N GLU A 123 11.07 0.23 -2.94
CA GLU A 123 11.60 0.92 -1.75
C GLU A 123 11.05 2.35 -1.66
N SER A 124 11.10 2.98 -0.48
CA SER A 124 10.78 4.40 -0.36
C SER A 124 12.06 5.23 -0.49
N VAL A 125 11.95 6.43 -1.07
CA VAL A 125 13.08 7.36 -1.22
C VAL A 125 13.77 7.64 0.12
N ASN A 126 12.99 7.64 1.20
CA ASN A 126 13.43 8.00 2.54
C ASN A 126 13.87 6.79 3.39
N LYS A 127 13.74 5.55 2.88
CA LYS A 127 14.11 4.34 3.60
C LYS A 127 14.71 3.30 2.66
N GLN A 128 16.03 3.27 2.62
CA GLN A 128 16.76 2.17 2.00
C GLN A 128 16.59 0.90 2.85
N ILE A 129 16.19 -0.19 2.21
CA ILE A 129 15.89 -1.44 2.90
C ILE A 129 17.16 -2.28 2.95
N THR A 130 17.45 -2.92 4.09
CA THR A 130 18.55 -3.89 4.17
C THR A 130 18.32 -5.05 3.20
N SER A 131 19.38 -5.62 2.63
CA SER A 131 19.29 -6.73 1.68
C SER A 131 18.47 -7.92 2.21
N LYS A 132 18.62 -8.24 3.51
CA LYS A 132 17.83 -9.25 4.22
C LYS A 132 16.33 -8.90 4.20
N ARG A 133 15.96 -7.67 4.55
CA ARG A 133 14.55 -7.25 4.59
C ARG A 133 13.95 -7.17 3.19
N ARG A 134 14.74 -6.77 2.18
CA ARG A 134 14.33 -6.77 0.76
C ARG A 134 13.95 -8.17 0.29
N ARG A 135 14.77 -9.18 0.58
CA ARG A 135 14.50 -10.59 0.25
C ARG A 135 13.24 -11.10 0.93
N ILE A 136 13.05 -10.80 2.22
CA ILE A 136 11.84 -11.18 2.96
C ILE A 136 10.59 -10.55 2.33
N SER A 137 10.65 -9.26 2.00
CA SER A 137 9.54 -8.52 1.39
C SER A 137 9.15 -9.10 0.03
N ARG A 138 10.16 -9.35 -0.83
CA ARG A 138 9.98 -10.01 -2.14
C ARG A 138 9.33 -11.39 -1.99
N ASN A 139 9.81 -12.22 -1.07
CA ASN A 139 9.24 -13.55 -0.88
C ASN A 139 7.79 -13.48 -0.39
N ARG A 140 7.48 -12.56 0.54
CA ARG A 140 6.11 -12.38 1.04
C ARG A 140 5.16 -11.86 -0.02
N SER A 141 5.59 -10.92 -0.88
CA SER A 141 4.76 -10.46 -1.99
C SER A 141 4.48 -11.56 -3.02
N ILE A 142 5.45 -12.45 -3.27
CA ILE A 142 5.23 -13.63 -4.12
C ILE A 142 4.23 -14.61 -3.47
N TRP A 143 4.33 -14.87 -2.17
CA TRP A 143 3.35 -15.75 -1.49
C TRP A 143 1.92 -15.16 -1.51
N ILE A 144 1.79 -13.84 -1.35
CA ILE A 144 0.49 -13.15 -1.47
C ILE A 144 -0.04 -13.26 -2.89
N LEU A 145 0.80 -13.04 -3.91
CA LEU A 145 0.43 -13.22 -5.31
C LEU A 145 -0.09 -14.64 -5.58
N LEU A 146 0.63 -15.66 -5.10
CA LEU A 146 0.19 -17.06 -5.27
C LEU A 146 -1.17 -17.30 -4.60
N ALA A 147 -1.40 -16.73 -3.42
CA ALA A 147 -2.70 -16.79 -2.76
C ALA A 147 -3.80 -16.09 -3.59
N ASN A 148 -3.52 -14.90 -4.13
CA ASN A 148 -4.46 -14.15 -4.98
C ASN A 148 -4.82 -14.92 -6.26
N VAL A 149 -3.84 -15.59 -6.89
CA VAL A 149 -4.07 -16.46 -8.05
C VAL A 149 -4.98 -17.63 -7.69
N VAL A 150 -4.74 -18.29 -6.56
CA VAL A 150 -5.61 -19.38 -6.09
C VAL A 150 -7.04 -18.87 -5.82
N VAL A 151 -7.19 -17.73 -5.15
CA VAL A 151 -8.50 -17.11 -4.91
C VAL A 151 -9.20 -16.76 -6.23
N CYS A 152 -8.48 -16.26 -7.23
CA CYS A 152 -9.01 -15.97 -8.56
C CYS A 152 -9.50 -17.24 -9.26
N ILE A 153 -8.73 -18.34 -9.20
CA ILE A 153 -9.17 -19.62 -9.75
C ILE A 153 -10.46 -20.08 -9.06
N VAL A 154 -10.51 -20.07 -7.73
CA VAL A 154 -11.73 -20.47 -7.00
C VAL A 154 -12.92 -19.58 -7.38
N PHE A 155 -12.72 -18.28 -7.50
CA PHE A 155 -13.73 -17.32 -7.95
C PHE A 155 -14.33 -17.68 -9.31
N LEU A 156 -13.47 -17.92 -10.31
CA LEU A 156 -13.90 -18.24 -11.68
C LEU A 156 -14.68 -19.55 -11.78
N TRP A 157 -14.35 -20.53 -10.94
CA TRP A 157 -14.94 -21.87 -11.00
C TRP A 157 -16.19 -22.05 -10.13
N VAL A 158 -16.29 -21.35 -8.99
CA VAL A 158 -17.34 -21.61 -7.99
C VAL A 158 -18.38 -20.49 -7.95
N GLN A 159 -17.95 -19.23 -7.91
CA GLN A 159 -18.85 -18.07 -7.74
C GLN A 159 -18.34 -16.84 -8.52
N PRO A 160 -18.47 -16.84 -9.86
CA PRO A 160 -17.90 -15.79 -10.72
C PRO A 160 -18.55 -14.40 -10.58
N ASN A 161 -19.56 -14.25 -9.71
CA ASN A 161 -20.26 -12.99 -9.45
C ASN A 161 -20.23 -12.60 -7.95
N ASN A 162 -19.28 -13.15 -7.19
CA ASN A 162 -19.15 -12.84 -5.77
C ASN A 162 -18.46 -11.49 -5.55
N SER A 163 -19.25 -10.46 -5.21
CA SER A 163 -18.78 -9.10 -4.95
C SER A 163 -17.63 -8.99 -3.93
N TYR A 164 -17.63 -9.83 -2.89
CA TYR A 164 -16.61 -9.78 -1.85
C TYR A 164 -15.24 -10.18 -2.41
N ILE A 165 -15.20 -11.22 -3.25
CA ILE A 165 -13.96 -11.68 -3.88
C ILE A 165 -13.51 -10.70 -4.96
N GLU A 166 -14.43 -10.10 -5.71
CA GLU A 166 -14.09 -9.07 -6.69
C GLU A 166 -13.42 -7.86 -6.03
N TYR A 167 -13.98 -7.33 -4.94
CA TYR A 167 -13.34 -6.23 -4.19
C TYR A 167 -11.95 -6.61 -3.69
N TYR A 168 -11.79 -7.83 -3.18
CA TYR A 168 -10.49 -8.35 -2.75
C TYR A 168 -9.47 -8.34 -3.90
N LEU A 169 -9.80 -8.93 -5.07
CA LEU A 169 -8.87 -9.03 -6.20
C LEU A 169 -8.59 -7.68 -6.86
N ILE A 170 -9.62 -6.83 -7.05
CA ILE A 170 -9.46 -5.47 -7.59
C ILE A 170 -8.53 -4.65 -6.69
N SER A 171 -8.66 -4.78 -5.37
CA SER A 171 -7.82 -4.05 -4.42
C SER A 171 -6.36 -4.51 -4.45
N GLY A 172 -6.09 -5.81 -4.65
CA GLY A 172 -4.74 -6.34 -4.88
C GLY A 172 -4.10 -5.76 -6.15
N PHE A 173 -4.84 -5.77 -7.26
CA PHE A 173 -4.43 -5.14 -8.50
C PHE A 173 -4.11 -3.64 -8.31
N LEU A 174 -5.00 -2.88 -7.68
CA LEU A 174 -4.79 -1.45 -7.43
C LEU A 174 -3.62 -1.18 -6.48
N ALA A 175 -3.41 -2.00 -5.45
CA ALA A 175 -2.22 -1.91 -4.61
C ALA A 175 -0.94 -2.10 -5.44
N SER A 176 -0.95 -3.08 -6.34
CA SER A 176 0.19 -3.37 -7.21
C SER A 176 0.46 -2.24 -8.22
N SER A 177 -0.58 -1.60 -8.76
CA SER A 177 -0.43 -0.49 -9.71
C SER A 177 0.26 0.74 -9.09
N THR A 178 0.10 0.95 -7.78
CA THR A 178 0.83 2.02 -7.06
C THR A 178 2.35 1.84 -7.09
N MET A 179 2.87 0.64 -7.38
CA MET A 179 4.30 0.37 -7.55
C MET A 179 4.89 1.11 -8.74
N ILE A 180 4.11 1.34 -9.80
CA ILE A 180 4.55 2.09 -10.98
C ILE A 180 4.90 3.53 -10.56
N ALA A 181 3.95 4.20 -9.91
CA ALA A 181 4.14 5.56 -9.41
C ALA A 181 5.28 5.63 -8.38
N GLY A 182 5.41 4.62 -7.50
CA GLY A 182 6.52 4.52 -6.56
C GLY A 182 7.89 4.43 -7.26
N LYS A 183 8.01 3.61 -8.31
CA LYS A 183 9.26 3.43 -9.05
C LYS A 183 9.62 4.65 -9.90
N ILE A 184 8.63 5.32 -10.50
CA ILE A 184 8.82 6.60 -11.19
C ILE A 184 9.38 7.64 -10.22
N LYS A 185 8.78 7.78 -9.04
CA LYS A 185 9.26 8.71 -8.01
C LYS A 185 10.69 8.40 -7.56
N LEU A 186 11.03 7.13 -7.35
CA LEU A 186 12.40 6.70 -7.04
C LEU A 186 13.39 7.12 -8.14
N HIS A 187 13.03 6.92 -9.41
CA HIS A 187 13.90 7.27 -10.54
C HIS A 187 14.19 8.78 -10.63
N PHE A 188 13.17 9.62 -10.44
CA PHE A 188 13.38 11.07 -10.41
C PHE A 188 14.22 11.51 -9.20
N ALA A 189 14.02 10.87 -8.04
CA ALA A 189 14.80 11.17 -6.85
C ALA A 189 16.28 10.78 -7.01
N SER A 190 16.59 9.67 -7.69
CA SER A 190 18.00 9.27 -7.95
C SER A 190 18.69 10.24 -8.90
N ARG A 191 18.04 10.63 -10.00
CA ARG A 191 18.60 11.62 -10.94
C ARG A 191 18.86 12.99 -10.30
N LYS A 192 17.96 13.45 -9.43
CA LYS A 192 18.15 14.72 -8.72
C LYS A 192 19.37 14.68 -7.78
N LYS A 193 19.66 13.53 -7.17
CA LYS A 193 20.86 13.36 -6.34
C LYS A 193 22.14 13.38 -7.18
N GLU A 194 22.15 12.69 -8.31
CA GLU A 194 23.30 12.67 -9.24
C GLU A 194 23.63 14.05 -9.82
N GLY A 195 22.60 14.83 -10.18
CA GLY A 195 22.78 16.19 -10.70
C GLY A 195 23.14 17.25 -9.64
N ALA A 196 22.94 16.96 -8.35
CA ALA A 196 23.34 17.86 -7.25
C ALA A 196 24.76 17.55 -6.71
N SER A 197 25.36 16.44 -7.14
CA SER A 197 26.74 16.05 -6.82
C SER A 197 27.77 16.44 -7.89
N LEU A 198 27.32 17.09 -8.97
CA LEU A 198 28.13 17.68 -10.04
C LEU A 198 28.17 19.20 -9.88
#